data_AF-A0A9D9P8J2-F1
#
_entry.id   AF-A0A9D9P8J2-F1
#
_cell.length_a   1.000
_cell.length_b   1.000
_cell.length_c   1.000
_cell.angle_alpha   90.00
_cell.angle_beta   90.00
_cell.angle_gamma   90.00
#
_symmetry.space_group_name_H-M   'P 1'
#
loop_
_entity.id
_entity.type
_entity.pdbx_description
1 polymer ?
#
loop_
_entity_poly.entity_id
_entity_poly.type
_entity_poly.pdbx_seq_one_letter_code
_entity_poly.pdbx_strand_id
1 'polypeptide(L)'
;MAGHSEEHSAHAHPSDRFYWIVAGVLAVVTALEIGLFIVNEQHLIAKWLEVTLLLILSTIKGAAVVMFFMHLKGDAGIFKFVFLVPLAFATTLLLSFMVLFSDHVGIAG
;
A
#
# COMPACT_ATOMS: atom_id res chain seq x y z
N MET A 1 -12.64 26.15 -45.51
CA MET A 1 -13.53 26.55 -44.40
C MET A 1 -13.76 25.31 -43.55
N ALA A 2 -13.31 25.37 -42.29
CA ALA A 2 -13.63 24.53 -41.13
C ALA A 2 -13.66 23.00 -41.25
N GLY A 3 -12.82 22.34 -40.44
CA GLY A 3 -12.99 20.92 -40.10
C GLY A 3 -11.77 20.20 -39.54
N HIS A 4 -10.90 20.84 -38.75
CA HIS A 4 -9.99 20.07 -37.88
C HIS A 4 -10.83 19.48 -36.74
N SER A 5 -11.45 18.33 -37.00
CA SER A 5 -11.96 17.44 -35.95
C SER A 5 -10.74 16.86 -35.23
N GLU A 6 -10.62 17.22 -33.97
CA GLU A 6 -9.57 16.83 -33.04
C GLU A 6 -9.24 15.33 -33.15
N GLU A 7 -8.08 15.03 -33.72
CA GLU A 7 -7.33 13.81 -33.42
C GLU A 7 -6.91 13.88 -31.94
N HIS A 8 -7.83 13.51 -31.05
CA HIS A 8 -7.48 13.02 -29.73
C HIS A 8 -7.73 11.50 -29.70
N SER A 9 -7.10 10.82 -30.66
CA SER A 9 -6.83 9.39 -30.56
C SER A 9 -5.90 9.23 -29.36
N ALA A 10 -6.51 9.12 -28.18
CA ALA A 10 -5.85 8.72 -26.96
C ALA A 10 -5.11 7.43 -27.27
N HIS A 11 -3.79 7.54 -27.48
CA HIS A 11 -2.88 6.43 -27.58
C HIS A 11 -2.92 5.71 -26.23
N ALA A 12 -3.90 4.83 -26.08
CA ALA A 12 -4.00 3.89 -24.99
C ALA A 12 -2.81 2.95 -25.14
N HIS A 13 -1.71 3.28 -24.46
CA HIS A 13 -0.64 2.33 -24.28
C HIS A 13 -1.23 1.11 -23.56
N PRO A 14 -1.09 -0.11 -24.12
CA PRO A 14 -1.67 -1.33 -23.53
C PRO A 14 -1.19 -1.65 -22.09
N SER A 15 -0.25 -0.88 -21.55
CA SER A 15 0.17 -0.87 -20.13
C SER A 15 -0.89 -0.34 -19.17
N ASP A 16 -1.75 0.58 -19.61
CA ASP A 16 -2.52 1.44 -18.70
C ASP A 16 -3.67 0.67 -18.03
N ARG A 17 -4.31 -0.23 -18.78
CA ARG A 17 -5.44 -1.02 -18.27
C ARG A 17 -5.01 -1.95 -17.12
N PHE A 18 -3.79 -2.50 -17.17
CA PHE A 18 -3.26 -3.33 -16.09
C PHE A 18 -3.02 -2.51 -14.82
N TYR A 19 -2.47 -1.30 -14.97
CA TYR A 19 -2.26 -0.37 -13.86
C TYR A 19 -3.57 0.06 -13.19
N TRP A 20 -4.61 0.36 -13.98
CA TRP A 20 -5.93 0.71 -13.45
C TRP A 20 -6.57 -0.42 -12.64
N ILE A 21 -6.36 -1.68 -13.04
CA ILE A 21 -6.83 -2.85 -12.28
C ILE A 21 -6.08 -2.96 -10.94
N VAL A 22 -4.75 -2.79 -10.95
CA VAL A 22 -3.95 -2.80 -9.72
C VAL A 22 -4.35 -1.64 -8.81
N ALA A 23 -4.60 -0.45 -9.36
CA ALA A 23 -5.13 0.71 -8.64
C ALA A 23 -6.44 0.36 -7.92
N GLY A 24 -7.37 -0.26 -8.65
CA GLY A 24 -8.67 -0.68 -8.12
C GLY A 24 -8.53 -1.68 -6.97
N VAL A 25 -7.67 -2.69 -7.12
CA VAL A 25 -7.40 -3.67 -6.04
C VAL A 25 -6.81 -2.98 -4.82
N LEU A 26 -5.82 -2.09 -4.98
CA LEU A 26 -5.24 -1.34 -3.87
C LEU A 26 -6.25 -0.44 -3.18
N ALA A 27 -7.15 0.20 -3.94
CA ALA A 27 -8.22 1.01 -3.40
C ALA A 27 -9.19 0.16 -2.56
N VAL A 28 -9.55 -1.04 -3.03
CA VAL A 28 -10.38 -1.98 -2.27
C VAL A 28 -9.68 -2.42 -0.98
N VAL A 29 -8.39 -2.75 -1.04
CA VAL A 29 -7.60 -3.10 0.16
C VAL A 29 -7.64 -1.97 1.18
N THR A 30 -7.46 -0.72 0.75
CA THR A 30 -7.54 0.45 1.65
C THR A 30 -8.94 0.70 2.18
N ALA A 31 -9.99 0.49 1.37
CA ALA A 31 -11.36 0.57 1.86
C ALA A 31 -11.64 -0.50 2.92
N LEU A 32 -11.08 -1.70 2.77
CA LEU A 32 -11.16 -2.77 3.77
C LEU A 32 -10.39 -2.42 5.04
N GLU A 33 -9.20 -1.81 4.95
CA GLU A 33 -8.45 -1.32 6.13
C GLU A 33 -9.29 -0.31 6.93
N ILE A 34 -9.85 0.70 6.24
CA ILE A 34 -10.69 1.72 6.88
C ILE A 34 -11.96 1.09 7.45
N GLY A 35 -12.60 0.18 6.71
CA GLY A 35 -13.77 -0.54 7.18
C GLY A 35 -13.49 -1.37 8.42
N LEU A 36 -12.33 -2.04 8.48
CA LEU A 36 -11.90 -2.81 9.64
C LEU A 36 -11.66 -1.91 10.85
N PHE A 37 -11.01 -0.75 10.65
CA PHE A 37 -10.82 0.26 11.69
C PHE A 37 -12.16 0.77 12.25
N ILE A 38 -13.11 1.10 11.36
CA ILE A 38 -14.44 1.59 11.76
C ILE A 38 -15.25 0.52 12.50
N VAL A 39 -15.18 -0.74 12.07
CA VAL A 39 -15.95 -1.84 12.69
C VAL A 39 -15.31 -2.29 14.01
N ASN A 40 -13.98 -2.23 14.15
CA ASN A 40 -13.31 -2.62 15.37
C ASN A 40 -13.39 -1.59 16.52
N GLU A 41 -14.06 -0.45 16.31
CA GLU A 41 -14.47 0.49 17.36
C GLU A 41 -15.18 -0.21 18.54
N GLN A 42 -15.87 -1.33 18.29
CA GLN A 42 -16.53 -2.13 19.33
C GLN A 42 -15.59 -3.09 20.09
N HIS A 43 -14.27 -2.98 19.94
CA HIS A 43 -13.26 -3.82 20.61
C HIS A 43 -13.45 -5.33 20.40
N LEU A 44 -13.99 -5.74 19.26
CA LEU A 44 -14.19 -7.17 18.93
C LEU A 44 -12.87 -7.92 18.77
N ILE A 45 -11.81 -7.21 18.42
CA ILE A 45 -10.46 -7.72 18.21
C ILE A 45 -9.52 -7.00 19.18
N ALA A 46 -8.57 -7.74 19.79
CA ALA A 46 -7.54 -7.15 20.63
C ALA A 46 -6.79 -6.04 19.87
N LYS A 47 -6.69 -4.84 20.47
CA LYS A 47 -6.05 -3.66 19.85
C LYS A 47 -4.68 -3.95 19.24
N TRP A 48 -3.90 -4.81 19.90
CA TRP A 48 -2.57 -5.21 19.43
C TRP A 48 -2.61 -5.99 18.11
N LEU A 49 -3.64 -6.83 17.92
CA LEU A 49 -3.84 -7.62 16.71
C LEU A 49 -4.34 -6.74 15.56
N GLU A 50 -5.21 -5.76 15.84
CA GLU A 50 -5.64 -4.76 14.85
C GLU A 50 -4.45 -3.97 14.30
N VAL A 51 -3.62 -3.42 15.19
CA VAL A 51 -2.43 -2.64 14.79
C VAL A 51 -1.48 -3.49 13.95
N THR A 52 -1.25 -4.76 14.35
CA THR A 52 -0.41 -5.68 13.58
C THR A 52 -0.96 -5.93 12.18
N LEU A 53 -2.27 -6.16 12.06
CA LEU A 53 -2.91 -6.48 10.80
C LEU A 53 -2.94 -5.29 9.84
N LEU A 54 -3.27 -4.09 10.34
CA LEU A 54 -3.22 -2.85 9.57
C LEU A 54 -1.80 -2.53 9.12
N LEU A 55 -0.79 -2.82 9.96
CA LEU A 55 0.61 -2.63 9.60
C LEU A 55 1.04 -3.55 8.46
N ILE A 56 0.64 -4.83 8.52
CA ILE A 56 0.92 -5.79 7.45
C ILE A 56 0.23 -5.38 6.14
N LEU A 57 -1.06 -5.03 6.19
CA LEU A 57 -1.81 -4.59 5.01
C LEU A 57 -1.21 -3.32 4.38
N SER A 58 -0.81 -2.36 5.20
CA SER A 58 -0.13 -1.13 4.77
C SER A 58 1.23 -1.41 4.11
N THR A 59 2.04 -2.30 4.69
CA THR A 59 3.32 -2.73 4.08
C THR A 59 3.09 -3.42 2.74
N ILE A 60 2.12 -4.34 2.65
CA ILE A 60 1.79 -5.04 1.39
C ILE A 60 1.34 -4.04 0.32
N LYS A 61 0.45 -3.11 0.68
CA LYS A 61 -0.01 -2.06 -0.22
C LYS A 61 1.18 -1.20 -0.68
N GLY A 62 2.03 -0.76 0.24
CA GLY A 62 3.23 0.02 -0.07
C GLY A 62 4.17 -0.70 -1.03
N ALA A 63 4.42 -1.99 -0.79
CA ALA A 63 5.21 -2.84 -1.69
C ALA A 63 4.57 -2.97 -3.08
N ALA A 64 3.25 -3.13 -3.13
CA ALA A 64 2.51 -3.21 -4.38
C ALA A 64 2.53 -1.88 -5.16
N VAL A 65 2.38 -0.72 -4.48
CA VAL A 65 2.54 0.60 -5.11
C VAL A 65 3.94 0.74 -5.69
N VAL A 66 4.99 0.40 -4.94
CA VAL A 66 6.37 0.49 -5.45
C VAL A 66 6.55 -0.42 -6.67
N MET A 67 6.20 -1.70 -6.57
CA MET A 67 6.45 -2.64 -7.66
C MET A 67 5.64 -2.35 -8.92
N PHE A 68 4.37 -1.97 -8.74
CA PHE A 68 3.44 -1.84 -9.84
C PHE A 68 3.22 -0.42 -10.31
N PHE A 69 3.39 0.63 -9.49
CA PHE A 69 3.16 2.02 -9.88
C PHE A 69 4.41 2.81 -10.25
N MET A 70 5.58 2.47 -9.70
CA MET A 70 6.83 3.17 -9.99
C MET A 70 7.53 2.66 -11.26
N HIS A 71 6.82 2.07 -12.24
CA HIS A 71 7.39 1.53 -13.51
C HIS A 71 8.41 0.37 -13.37
N LEU A 72 8.74 -0.02 -12.15
CA LEU A 72 9.69 -1.07 -11.78
C LEU A 72 9.42 -2.45 -12.35
N LYS A 73 8.17 -2.80 -12.67
CA LYS A 73 7.83 -4.09 -13.29
C LYS A 73 8.57 -4.30 -14.63
N GLY A 74 8.91 -3.23 -15.35
CA GLY A 74 9.60 -3.27 -16.65
C GLY A 74 11.07 -2.87 -16.62
N ASP A 75 11.63 -2.54 -15.46
CA ASP A 75 12.98 -1.95 -15.33
C ASP A 75 13.98 -2.87 -14.62
N ALA A 76 15.28 -2.54 -14.69
CA ALA A 76 16.35 -3.35 -14.11
C ALA A 76 16.12 -3.61 -12.61
N GLY A 77 16.29 -4.85 -12.17
CA GLY A 77 15.97 -5.31 -10.81
C GLY A 77 16.60 -4.49 -9.67
N ILE A 78 17.68 -3.75 -9.94
CA ILE A 78 18.33 -2.82 -9.01
C ILE A 78 17.35 -1.78 -8.42
N PHE A 79 16.46 -1.21 -9.24
CA PHE A 79 15.53 -0.21 -8.74
C PHE A 79 14.51 -0.83 -7.77
N LYS A 80 14.18 -2.13 -7.92
CA LYS A 80 13.27 -2.85 -6.99
C LYS A 80 13.90 -2.96 -5.61
N PHE A 81 15.21 -3.25 -5.55
CA PHE A 81 15.95 -3.35 -4.30
C PHE A 81 16.07 -2.00 -3.59
N VAL A 82 16.31 -0.90 -4.30
CA VAL A 82 16.43 0.45 -3.70
C VAL A 82 15.17 0.86 -2.94
N PHE A 83 13.98 0.42 -3.37
CA PHE A 83 12.74 0.71 -2.65
C PHE A 83 12.32 -0.39 -1.67
N LEU A 84 12.56 -1.67 -1.99
CA LEU A 84 12.14 -2.78 -1.13
C LEU A 84 12.99 -2.90 0.14
N VAL A 85 14.30 -2.60 0.07
CA VAL A 85 15.21 -2.64 1.22
C VAL A 85 14.79 -1.65 2.32
N PRO A 86 14.63 -0.33 2.06
CA PRO A 86 14.16 0.60 3.08
C PRO A 86 12.73 0.30 3.54
N LEU A 87 11.85 -0.22 2.68
CA LEU A 87 10.50 -0.64 3.07
C LEU A 87 10.52 -1.81 4.08
N ALA A 88 11.32 -2.85 3.79
CA ALA A 88 11.49 -3.99 4.68
C ALA A 88 12.17 -3.58 5.99
N PHE A 89 13.18 -2.71 5.91
CA PHE A 89 13.85 -2.16 7.09
C PHE A 89 12.90 -1.34 7.97
N ALA A 90 12.11 -0.44 7.39
CA ALA A 90 11.11 0.36 8.10
C ALA A 90 10.03 -0.53 8.76
N THR A 91 9.54 -1.54 8.04
CA THR A 91 8.56 -2.50 8.59
C THR A 91 9.15 -3.27 9.76
N THR A 92 10.40 -3.73 9.64
CA THR A 92 11.09 -4.45 10.71
C THR A 92 11.32 -3.57 11.95
N LEU A 93 11.71 -2.30 11.74
CA LEU A 93 11.84 -1.31 12.81
C LEU A 93 10.52 -1.06 13.52
N LEU A 94 9.43 -0.90 12.77
CA LEU A 94 8.09 -0.74 13.33
C LEU A 94 7.65 -1.95 14.15
N LEU A 95 7.85 -3.17 13.64
CA LEU A 95 7.57 -4.40 14.38
C LEU A 95 8.44 -4.51 15.63
N SER A 96 9.71 -4.13 15.54
CA SER A 96 10.64 -4.11 16.67
C SER A 96 10.18 -3.13 17.75
N PHE A 97 9.75 -1.92 17.39
CA PHE A 97 9.15 -0.97 18.34
C PHE A 97 7.85 -1.48 18.91
N MET A 98 6.99 -2.10 18.09
CA MET A 98 5.74 -2.68 18.58
C MET A 98 6.02 -3.72 19.66
N VAL A 99 6.91 -4.68 19.40
CA VAL A 99 7.34 -5.69 20.38
C VAL A 99 8.00 -5.07 21.61
N LEU A 100 8.87 -4.08 21.43
CA LEU A 100 9.55 -3.38 22.53
C LEU A 100 8.57 -2.67 23.47
N PHE A 101 7.57 -1.97 22.92
CA PHE A 101 6.54 -1.29 23.69
C PHE A 101 5.41 -2.24 24.15
N SER A 102 5.34 -3.47 23.63
CA SER A 102 4.42 -4.50 24.12
C SER A 102 4.72 -4.93 25.55
N ASP A 103 6.01 -5.02 25.88
CA ASP A 103 6.48 -5.50 27.18
C ASP A 103 6.45 -4.38 28.25
N HIS A 104 6.43 -3.10 27.84
CA HIS A 104 6.30 -1.94 28.73
C HIS A 104 4.89 -1.31 28.63
N VAL A 105 3.94 -1.85 29.40
CA VAL A 105 2.53 -1.39 29.50
C VAL A 105 2.31 -0.01 30.15
N GLY A 106 3.34 0.80 30.40
CA GLY A 106 3.12 2.08 31.10
C GLY A 106 3.96 3.21 30.56
N ILE A 107 3.35 4.14 29.82
CA ILE A 107 3.18 5.58 30.17
C ILE A 107 2.01 6.18 29.35
N ALA A 108 0.81 5.61 29.44
CA ALA A 108 -0.44 6.25 29.00
C ALA A 108 -1.63 5.54 29.68
N GLY A 109 -1.63 5.60 31.02
CA GLY A 109 -2.73 5.21 31.89
C GLY A 109 -2.84 6.25 32.99
#